data_AF-A0A924XEW7-F1
#
_entry.id   AF-A0A924XEW7-F1
#
_cell.length_a   1.000
_cell.length_b   1.000
_cell.length_c   1.000
_cell.angle_alpha   90.00
_cell.angle_beta   90.00
_cell.angle_gamma   90.00
#
_symmetry.space_group_name_H-M   'P 1'
#
loop_
_entity.id
_entity.type
_entity.pdbx_description
1 polymer ?
#
loop_
_entity_poly.entity_id
_entity_poly.type
_entity_poly.pdbx_seq_one_letter_code
_entity_poly.pdbx_strand_id
1 'polypeptide(L)'
;MQSRLGLLALVLLCGQATEAKAVTLGAIYIAEEEKTYWEPISRGDVERVIEQTALEVLTRAGLLRLNKVSLKDLPTAKGDYLLRIAGRMVGESETHTIQLGFEARDKAEIGSFRTAGTVTIGKIPLDDMRKRIESSTRIAAEQLVALLKPAFGRVGPTVEVDTGTKTGSTDLNPDAMLHAPQATQWNWGDITIPEPPKAEVESLFGKDAKAREGTLRLLMSEALTTPVRRNGLELCATKHPAEEVRLKCLIALRPSSRRLVPTQQVVIEIFRRDKDSKIVQEASEQMEYFTGMSRSSAIQAWLERTGNEGRTYGPIAGMGDLPNLDTTIARCLASASKPDKSYERSRGGCIELMEPLDLKRRRALIWPYVKEGNKNSKIYLNGAGRNEGSNGTEWQWAFESILKVSCKLDDDLETVLWNRYLRDLSSASIDAIAEYGPADQQTIDRLVQSIQTGGERAGTRGLRRLYSNNPELRPLIKNRIAELDATGNYDKNVDVPNMLREFEQTDKQSAK
;
A
#
# COMPACT_ATOMS: atom_id res chain seq x y z
N MET A 1 -76.37 -17.65 -27.09
CA MET A 1 -76.21 -17.58 -28.56
C MET A 1 -75.68 -16.20 -28.91
N GLN A 2 -74.68 -16.12 -29.80
CA GLN A 2 -74.02 -14.91 -30.34
C GLN A 2 -73.01 -14.23 -29.39
N SER A 3 -71.69 -14.42 -29.53
CA SER A 3 -70.75 -14.00 -30.61
C SER A 3 -70.45 -12.50 -30.62
N ARG A 4 -69.21 -12.15 -30.21
CA ARG A 4 -68.33 -11.07 -30.75
C ARG A 4 -67.02 -11.08 -29.92
N LEU A 5 -65.98 -11.81 -30.33
CA LEU A 5 -64.91 -11.36 -31.26
C LEU A 5 -64.33 -9.99 -30.90
N GLY A 6 -63.17 -10.04 -30.26
CA GLY A 6 -62.25 -8.92 -30.02
C GLY A 6 -60.81 -9.44 -30.01
N LEU A 7 -60.28 -9.73 -31.21
CA LEU A 7 -58.85 -9.77 -31.48
C LEU A 7 -58.25 -8.39 -31.16
N LEU A 8 -57.15 -8.31 -30.40
CA LEU A 8 -55.96 -7.54 -30.78
C LEU A 8 -54.83 -7.60 -29.73
N ALA A 9 -53.63 -7.86 -30.24
CA ALA A 9 -52.31 -7.56 -29.69
C ALA A 9 -51.76 -8.43 -28.55
N LEU A 10 -51.44 -9.69 -28.87
CA LEU A 10 -50.33 -10.39 -28.20
C LEU A 10 -49.01 -9.84 -28.79
N VAL A 11 -48.41 -8.85 -28.12
CA VAL A 11 -47.06 -8.38 -28.43
C VAL A 11 -46.08 -9.51 -28.07
N LEU A 12 -45.58 -10.20 -29.09
CA LEU A 12 -44.37 -11.02 -29.00
C LEU A 12 -43.20 -10.10 -28.60
N LEU A 13 -42.93 -10.01 -27.30
CA LEU A 13 -41.63 -9.62 -26.78
C LEU A 13 -40.68 -10.80 -27.05
N CYS A 14 -40.12 -10.84 -28.26
CA CYS A 14 -38.82 -11.47 -28.48
C CYS A 14 -37.79 -10.67 -27.68
N GLY A 15 -37.65 -11.02 -26.40
CA GLY A 15 -36.50 -10.61 -25.60
C GLY A 15 -35.26 -11.17 -26.26
N GLN A 16 -34.56 -10.33 -27.03
CA GLN A 16 -33.16 -10.56 -27.33
C GLN A 16 -32.43 -10.54 -25.99
N ALA A 17 -32.17 -11.73 -25.44
CA ALA A 17 -31.12 -11.88 -24.45
C ALA A 17 -29.82 -11.46 -25.15
N THR A 18 -29.43 -10.20 -24.97
CA THR A 18 -28.08 -9.78 -25.28
C THR A 18 -27.18 -10.63 -24.40
N GLU A 19 -26.54 -11.63 -24.98
CA GLU A 19 -25.43 -12.33 -24.36
C GLU A 19 -24.41 -11.27 -23.98
N ALA A 20 -24.40 -10.89 -22.70
CA ALA A 20 -23.36 -10.05 -22.16
C ALA A 20 -22.05 -10.80 -22.40
N LYS A 21 -21.22 -10.31 -23.35
CA LYS A 21 -19.88 -10.84 -23.55
C LYS A 21 -19.18 -10.80 -22.21
N ALA A 22 -18.98 -11.98 -21.62
CA ALA A 22 -18.25 -12.11 -20.37
C ALA A 22 -16.87 -11.45 -20.58
N VAL A 23 -16.57 -10.43 -19.78
CA VAL A 23 -15.27 -9.76 -19.81
C VAL A 23 -14.23 -10.76 -19.31
N THR A 24 -13.42 -11.30 -20.21
CA THR A 24 -12.28 -12.14 -19.85
C THR A 24 -11.10 -11.24 -19.47
N LEU A 25 -10.59 -11.37 -18.25
CA LEU A 25 -9.43 -10.57 -17.83
C LEU A 25 -8.13 -11.18 -18.32
N GLY A 26 -7.27 -10.33 -18.88
CA GLY A 26 -5.90 -10.71 -19.19
C GLY A 26 -5.07 -10.75 -17.93
N ALA A 27 -4.61 -11.94 -17.55
CA ALA A 27 -3.62 -12.11 -16.49
C ALA A 27 -2.39 -12.80 -17.05
N ILE A 28 -1.21 -12.33 -16.67
CA ILE A 28 0.00 -13.11 -16.84
C ILE A 28 0.11 -14.10 -15.69
N TYR A 29 0.80 -15.22 -15.90
CA TYR A 29 1.03 -16.17 -14.82
C TYR A 29 2.44 -16.74 -14.81
N ILE A 30 2.85 -17.16 -13.61
CA ILE A 30 4.06 -17.92 -13.37
C ILE A 30 3.71 -19.17 -12.58
N ALA A 31 4.45 -20.26 -12.82
CA ALA A 31 4.39 -21.47 -12.02
C ALA A 31 5.81 -21.85 -11.58
N GLU A 32 6.00 -22.12 -10.30
CA GLU A 32 7.30 -22.50 -9.74
C GLU A 32 7.15 -23.51 -8.61
N GLU A 33 8.05 -24.51 -8.56
CA GLU A 33 8.28 -25.30 -7.34
C GLU A 33 9.58 -24.83 -6.69
N GLU A 34 9.51 -24.40 -5.43
CA GLU A 34 10.67 -23.92 -4.68
C GLU A 34 11.73 -25.03 -4.56
N LYS A 35 13.00 -24.65 -4.74
CA LYS A 35 14.12 -25.59 -4.55
C LYS A 35 14.28 -25.89 -3.07
N THR A 36 14.29 -27.18 -2.71
CA THR A 36 14.47 -27.61 -1.33
C THR A 36 15.44 -28.78 -1.25
N TYR A 37 15.92 -29.10 -0.06
CA TYR A 37 16.84 -30.23 0.14
C TYR A 37 16.12 -31.59 0.10
N TRP A 38 14.79 -31.61 0.22
CA TRP A 38 13.99 -32.83 0.27
C TRP A 38 13.04 -32.88 -0.92
N GLU A 39 13.41 -33.66 -1.94
CA GLU A 39 12.70 -33.76 -3.22
C GLU A 39 12.34 -35.24 -3.50
N PRO A 40 11.31 -35.79 -2.83
CA PRO A 40 10.89 -37.19 -3.05
C PRO A 40 10.29 -37.41 -4.45
N ILE A 41 9.85 -36.34 -5.11
CA ILE A 41 9.39 -36.30 -6.50
C ILE A 41 10.22 -35.24 -7.22
N SER A 42 10.52 -35.45 -8.50
CA SER A 42 11.29 -34.48 -9.28
C SER A 42 10.57 -33.12 -9.29
N ARG A 43 11.32 -32.04 -9.07
CA ARG A 43 10.78 -30.68 -9.04
C ARG A 43 9.98 -30.35 -10.30
N GLY A 44 10.51 -30.70 -11.48
CA GLY A 44 9.84 -30.44 -12.76
C GLY A 44 8.52 -31.20 -12.91
N ASP A 45 8.41 -32.39 -12.32
CA ASP A 45 7.14 -33.12 -12.29
C ASP A 45 6.10 -32.41 -11.41
N VAL A 46 6.49 -31.99 -10.22
CA VAL A 46 5.60 -31.30 -9.28
C VAL A 46 5.15 -29.96 -9.87
N GLU A 47 6.08 -29.18 -10.40
CA GLU A 47 5.80 -27.88 -11.05
C GLU A 47 4.78 -28.04 -12.19
N ARG A 48 4.96 -29.05 -13.05
CA ARG A 48 4.01 -29.37 -14.12
C ARG A 48 2.64 -29.79 -13.57
N VAL A 49 2.60 -30.62 -12.54
CA VAL A 49 1.36 -31.10 -11.91
C VAL A 49 0.57 -29.95 -11.30
N ILE A 50 1.21 -29.10 -10.50
CA ILE A 50 0.54 -27.95 -9.87
C ILE A 50 0.09 -26.93 -10.91
N GLU A 51 0.91 -26.68 -11.93
CA GLU A 51 0.58 -25.76 -13.03
C GLU A 51 -0.66 -26.26 -13.78
N GLN A 52 -0.61 -27.49 -14.30
CA GLN A 52 -1.69 -28.07 -15.09
C GLN A 52 -3.01 -28.12 -14.29
N THR A 53 -2.94 -28.57 -13.04
CA THR A 53 -4.12 -28.71 -12.19
C THR A 53 -4.75 -27.36 -11.85
N ALA A 54 -3.93 -26.36 -11.48
CA ALA A 54 -4.44 -25.02 -11.18
C ALA A 54 -5.04 -24.35 -12.41
N LEU A 55 -4.37 -24.44 -13.57
CA LEU A 55 -4.84 -23.85 -14.82
C LEU A 55 -6.13 -24.51 -15.30
N GLU A 56 -6.28 -25.83 -15.18
CA GLU A 56 -7.53 -26.52 -15.53
C GLU A 56 -8.73 -25.93 -14.78
N VAL A 57 -8.59 -25.73 -13.47
CA VAL A 57 -9.65 -25.16 -12.63
C VAL A 57 -9.88 -23.68 -12.93
N LEU A 58 -8.81 -22.89 -13.03
CA LEU A 58 -8.90 -21.42 -13.18
C LEU A 58 -9.39 -20.99 -14.57
N THR A 59 -9.14 -21.79 -15.61
CA THR A 59 -9.59 -21.49 -16.99
C THR A 59 -10.97 -22.06 -17.31
N ARG A 60 -11.43 -23.11 -16.61
CA ARG A 60 -12.74 -23.76 -16.86
C ARG A 60 -13.91 -22.79 -16.83
N ALA A 61 -13.83 -21.73 -16.01
CA ALA A 61 -14.90 -20.74 -15.88
C ALA A 61 -14.89 -19.65 -16.96
N GLY A 62 -13.90 -19.63 -17.86
CA GLY A 62 -13.74 -18.57 -18.90
C GLY A 62 -13.42 -17.18 -18.35
N LEU A 63 -13.11 -17.07 -17.06
CA LEU A 63 -12.91 -15.81 -16.35
C LEU A 63 -11.56 -15.16 -16.68
N LEU A 64 -10.54 -15.98 -16.95
CA LEU A 64 -9.15 -15.56 -17.09
C LEU A 64 -8.59 -15.98 -18.44
N ARG A 65 -7.95 -15.03 -19.13
CA ARG A 65 -7.04 -15.29 -20.25
C ARG A 65 -5.63 -15.25 -19.71
N LEU A 66 -5.00 -16.43 -19.63
CA LEU A 66 -3.72 -16.62 -18.96
C LEU A 66 -2.57 -16.68 -19.97
N ASN A 67 -1.57 -15.82 -19.79
CA ASN A 67 -0.33 -15.83 -20.58
C ASN A 67 0.86 -16.20 -19.68
N LYS A 68 1.56 -17.30 -19.98
CA LYS A 68 2.72 -17.72 -19.18
C LYS A 68 3.87 -16.75 -19.37
N VAL A 69 4.53 -16.38 -18.28
CA VAL A 69 5.73 -15.55 -18.28
C VAL A 69 6.81 -16.25 -17.45
N SER A 70 8.08 -16.04 -17.77
CA SER A 70 9.17 -16.55 -16.92
C SER A 70 9.39 -15.63 -15.71
N LEU A 71 9.94 -16.15 -14.61
CA LEU A 71 10.27 -15.32 -13.46
C LEU A 71 11.24 -14.18 -13.80
N LYS A 72 12.13 -14.38 -14.79
CA LYS A 72 13.11 -13.38 -15.24
C LYS A 72 12.45 -12.24 -16.02
N ASP A 73 11.41 -12.56 -16.79
CA ASP A 73 10.71 -11.58 -17.63
C ASP A 73 9.56 -10.89 -16.88
N LEU A 74 9.24 -11.37 -15.66
CA LEU A 74 8.16 -10.84 -14.86
C LEU A 74 8.23 -9.31 -14.62
N PRO A 75 9.41 -8.70 -14.33
CA PRO A 75 9.49 -7.26 -14.11
C PRO A 75 9.11 -6.43 -15.34
N THR A 76 9.36 -6.93 -16.55
CA THR A 76 9.12 -6.22 -17.81
C THR A 76 7.82 -6.65 -18.51
N ALA A 77 7.23 -7.78 -18.12
CA ALA A 77 5.99 -8.27 -18.67
C ALA A 77 4.81 -7.35 -18.32
N LYS A 78 4.03 -7.00 -19.36
CA LYS A 78 2.78 -6.23 -19.22
C LYS A 78 1.61 -7.17 -18.94
N GLY A 79 0.68 -6.72 -18.11
CA GLY A 79 -0.54 -7.46 -17.83
C GLY A 79 -1.31 -6.81 -16.69
N ASP A 80 -2.64 -6.75 -16.83
CA ASP A 80 -3.53 -6.14 -15.85
C ASP A 80 -3.39 -6.81 -14.47
N TYR A 81 -3.21 -8.13 -14.47
CA TYR A 81 -3.12 -8.97 -13.27
C TYR A 81 -2.01 -10.02 -13.37
N LEU A 82 -1.55 -10.52 -12.22
CA LEU A 82 -0.58 -11.60 -12.08
C LEU A 82 -1.17 -12.76 -11.28
N LEU A 83 -1.12 -13.95 -11.87
CA LEU A 83 -1.38 -15.22 -11.18
C LEU A 83 -0.05 -15.92 -10.85
N ARG A 84 0.22 -16.16 -9.57
CA ARG A 84 1.37 -16.95 -9.09
C ARG A 84 0.89 -18.30 -8.62
N ILE A 85 1.51 -19.36 -9.15
CA ILE A 85 1.30 -20.76 -8.73
C ILE A 85 2.64 -21.23 -8.14
N ALA A 86 2.70 -21.44 -6.83
CA ALA A 86 3.96 -21.77 -6.16
C ALA A 86 3.81 -22.98 -5.26
N GLY A 87 4.60 -24.01 -5.50
CA GLY A 87 4.68 -25.18 -4.63
C GLY A 87 5.97 -25.21 -3.82
N ARG A 88 5.93 -25.88 -2.66
CA ARG A 88 7.10 -26.09 -1.80
C ARG A 88 7.01 -27.41 -1.05
N MET A 89 8.05 -28.21 -1.17
CA MET A 89 8.31 -29.38 -0.32
C MET A 89 8.90 -28.99 1.05
N VAL A 90 8.46 -29.64 2.13
CA VAL A 90 8.93 -29.35 3.48
C VAL A 90 9.39 -30.64 4.16
N GLY A 91 10.70 -30.91 4.07
CA GLY A 91 11.32 -32.17 4.51
C GLY A 91 11.05 -32.57 5.95
N GLU A 92 11.17 -31.64 6.90
CA GLU A 92 10.97 -31.93 8.33
C GLU A 92 9.58 -32.45 8.66
N SER A 93 8.58 -32.01 7.89
CA SER A 93 7.17 -32.37 8.09
C SER A 93 6.65 -33.38 7.06
N GLU A 94 7.50 -33.76 6.11
CA GLU A 94 7.17 -34.54 4.93
C GLU A 94 5.88 -34.08 4.22
N THR A 95 5.71 -32.75 4.08
CA THR A 95 4.53 -32.13 3.46
C THR A 95 4.87 -31.38 2.17
N HIS A 96 3.87 -31.20 1.32
CA HIS A 96 3.90 -30.26 0.20
C HIS A 96 2.86 -29.18 0.43
N THR A 97 3.24 -27.92 0.20
CA THR A 97 2.33 -26.78 0.26
C THR A 97 2.26 -26.10 -1.09
N ILE A 98 1.05 -25.90 -1.60
CA ILE A 98 0.75 -25.12 -2.79
C ILE A 98 0.14 -23.79 -2.36
N GLN A 99 0.59 -22.70 -2.97
CA GLN A 99 0.08 -21.35 -2.77
C GLN A 99 -0.29 -20.76 -4.12
N LEU A 100 -1.51 -20.25 -4.22
CA LEU A 100 -2.01 -19.52 -5.39
C LEU A 100 -2.25 -18.08 -4.99
N GLY A 101 -1.65 -17.15 -5.74
CA GLY A 101 -1.83 -15.72 -5.55
C GLY A 101 -2.35 -15.06 -6.82
N PHE A 102 -3.41 -14.27 -6.72
CA PHE A 102 -3.87 -13.38 -7.77
C PHE A 102 -3.61 -11.94 -7.32
N GLU A 103 -2.84 -11.17 -8.09
CA GLU A 103 -2.35 -9.85 -7.70
C GLU A 103 -2.69 -8.82 -8.78
N ALA A 104 -3.15 -7.65 -8.35
CA ALA A 104 -3.27 -6.46 -9.19
C ALA A 104 -1.88 -5.98 -9.64
N ARG A 105 -1.74 -5.66 -10.93
CA ARG A 105 -0.54 -5.02 -11.50
C ARG A 105 -0.89 -3.65 -12.07
N ASP A 106 -1.29 -3.62 -13.34
CA ASP A 106 -1.56 -2.37 -14.06
C ASP A 106 -2.99 -1.87 -13.79
N LYS A 107 -3.90 -2.76 -13.37
CA LYS A 107 -5.26 -2.43 -12.93
C LYS A 107 -5.48 -2.82 -11.48
N ALA A 108 -6.26 -2.00 -10.76
CA ALA A 108 -6.59 -2.20 -9.34
C ALA A 108 -8.09 -2.40 -9.08
N GLU A 109 -8.88 -2.66 -10.13
CA GLU A 109 -10.34 -2.87 -10.04
C GLU A 109 -10.68 -4.14 -9.25
N ILE A 110 -9.84 -5.16 -9.37
CA ILE A 110 -9.94 -6.41 -8.63
C ILE A 110 -8.83 -6.47 -7.59
N GLY A 111 -9.20 -6.78 -6.34
CA GLY A 111 -8.25 -6.93 -5.24
C GLY A 111 -7.26 -8.08 -5.43
N SER A 112 -6.27 -8.14 -4.55
CA SER A 112 -5.38 -9.29 -4.47
C SER A 112 -6.01 -10.41 -3.65
N PHE A 113 -5.96 -11.65 -4.14
CA PHE A 113 -6.53 -12.83 -3.51
C PHE A 113 -5.46 -13.90 -3.34
N ARG A 114 -5.54 -14.66 -2.26
CA ARG A 114 -4.60 -15.76 -2.00
C ARG A 114 -5.34 -16.96 -1.46
N THR A 115 -4.87 -18.14 -1.85
CA THR A 115 -5.31 -19.43 -1.30
C THR A 115 -4.13 -20.35 -1.18
N ALA A 116 -4.26 -21.38 -0.35
CA ALA A 116 -3.23 -22.37 -0.18
C ALA A 116 -3.81 -23.73 0.20
N GLY A 117 -3.05 -24.77 -0.10
CA GLY A 117 -3.33 -26.12 0.38
C GLY A 117 -2.05 -26.77 0.85
N THR A 118 -2.10 -27.50 1.96
CA THR A 118 -0.98 -28.29 2.47
C THR A 118 -1.39 -29.74 2.62
N VAL A 119 -0.55 -30.65 2.15
CA VAL A 119 -0.78 -32.09 2.23
C VAL A 119 0.44 -32.84 2.73
N THR A 120 0.22 -33.85 3.56
CA THR A 120 1.27 -34.81 3.94
C THR A 120 1.46 -35.83 2.82
N ILE A 121 2.70 -35.93 2.36
CA ILE A 121 3.13 -36.79 1.25
C ILE A 121 4.29 -37.73 1.64
N GLY A 122 4.77 -37.66 2.88
CA GLY A 122 5.77 -38.59 3.40
C GLY A 122 5.32 -40.04 3.42
N LYS A 123 6.25 -40.96 3.16
CA LYS A 123 6.12 -42.42 3.38
C LYS A 123 4.98 -43.08 2.60
N ILE A 124 4.61 -42.55 1.44
CA ILE A 124 3.62 -43.13 0.52
C ILE A 124 4.22 -43.32 -0.88
N PRO A 125 3.62 -44.17 -1.75
CA PRO A 125 4.07 -44.32 -3.14
C PRO A 125 4.01 -43.01 -3.94
N LEU A 126 4.90 -42.87 -4.93
CA LEU A 126 5.02 -41.64 -5.74
C LEU A 126 3.71 -41.22 -6.43
N ASP A 127 2.95 -42.18 -6.94
CA ASP A 127 1.66 -41.90 -7.60
C ASP A 127 0.62 -41.35 -6.61
N ASP A 128 0.63 -41.83 -5.37
CA ASP A 128 -0.25 -41.34 -4.32
C ASP A 128 0.18 -39.95 -3.83
N MET A 129 1.49 -39.67 -3.81
CA MET A 129 1.98 -38.32 -3.55
C MET A 129 1.47 -37.35 -4.63
N ARG A 130 1.60 -37.70 -5.92
CA ARG A 130 1.10 -36.88 -7.03
C ARG A 130 -0.40 -36.60 -6.90
N LYS A 131 -1.21 -37.63 -6.66
CA LYS A 131 -2.67 -37.48 -6.46
C LYS A 131 -3.02 -36.56 -5.29
N ARG A 132 -2.26 -36.63 -4.18
CA ARG A 132 -2.48 -35.72 -3.03
C ARG A 132 -2.13 -34.27 -3.37
N ILE A 133 -1.02 -34.05 -4.08
CA ILE A 133 -0.62 -32.71 -4.55
C ILE A 133 -1.67 -32.15 -5.52
N GLU A 134 -2.15 -32.95 -6.48
CA GLU A 134 -3.23 -32.59 -7.40
C GLU A 134 -4.51 -32.21 -6.65
N SER A 135 -4.92 -33.05 -5.69
CA SER A 135 -6.11 -32.79 -4.88
C SER A 135 -6.00 -31.48 -4.09
N SER A 136 -4.86 -31.25 -3.43
CA SER A 136 -4.57 -30.00 -2.70
C SER A 136 -4.61 -28.78 -3.62
N THR A 137 -3.98 -28.89 -4.79
CA THR A 137 -3.92 -27.83 -5.79
C THR A 137 -5.30 -27.50 -6.33
N ARG A 138 -6.11 -28.52 -6.61
CA ARG A 138 -7.49 -28.35 -7.06
C ARG A 138 -8.32 -27.61 -6.02
N ILE A 139 -8.23 -28.00 -4.75
CA ILE A 139 -8.96 -27.34 -3.65
C ILE A 139 -8.54 -25.86 -3.55
N ALA A 140 -7.24 -25.56 -3.55
CA ALA A 140 -6.75 -24.18 -3.51
C ALA A 140 -7.26 -23.37 -4.72
N ALA A 141 -7.22 -23.95 -5.92
CA ALA A 141 -7.69 -23.28 -7.14
C ALA A 141 -9.20 -23.05 -7.12
N GLU A 142 -10.00 -24.00 -6.64
CA GLU A 142 -11.45 -23.86 -6.48
C GLU A 142 -11.80 -22.76 -5.48
N GLN A 143 -11.07 -22.68 -4.37
CA GLN A 143 -11.19 -21.59 -3.41
C GLN A 143 -10.85 -20.24 -4.06
N LEU A 144 -9.78 -20.17 -4.85
CA LEU A 144 -9.39 -18.93 -5.51
C LEU A 144 -10.46 -18.49 -6.52
N VAL A 145 -11.01 -19.42 -7.30
CA VAL A 145 -12.15 -19.14 -8.20
C VAL A 145 -13.36 -18.63 -7.41
N ALA A 146 -13.66 -19.24 -6.26
CA ALA A 146 -14.78 -18.81 -5.42
C ALA A 146 -14.57 -17.38 -4.88
N LEU A 147 -13.34 -16.99 -4.56
CA LEU A 147 -12.98 -15.63 -4.15
C LEU A 147 -13.07 -14.63 -5.31
N LEU A 148 -12.65 -15.02 -6.51
CA LEU A 148 -12.61 -14.14 -7.67
C LEU A 148 -14.00 -13.94 -8.32
N LYS A 149 -14.87 -14.96 -8.32
CA LYS A 149 -16.21 -14.91 -8.94
C LYS A 149 -17.04 -13.66 -8.53
N PRO A 150 -17.20 -13.33 -7.23
CA PRO A 150 -17.91 -12.13 -6.82
C PRO A 150 -17.21 -10.83 -7.26
N ALA A 151 -15.88 -10.83 -7.38
CA ALA A 151 -15.12 -9.66 -7.80
C ALA A 151 -15.33 -9.35 -9.28
N PHE A 152 -15.41 -10.37 -10.13
CA PHE A 152 -15.70 -10.20 -11.57
C PHE A 152 -17.11 -9.68 -11.84
N GLY A 153 -18.10 -10.06 -11.02
CA GLY A 153 -19.47 -9.55 -11.16
C GLY A 153 -19.61 -8.04 -10.95
N ARG A 154 -18.60 -7.40 -10.35
CA ARG A 154 -18.55 -5.94 -10.16
C ARG A 154 -17.92 -5.20 -11.35
N VAL A 155 -17.14 -5.90 -12.17
CA VAL A 155 -16.55 -5.39 -13.42
C VAL A 155 -17.55 -5.60 -14.56
N GLY A 156 -18.73 -4.98 -14.43
CA GLY A 156 -19.69 -4.90 -15.53
C GLY A 156 -19.14 -4.00 -16.64
N PRO A 157 -19.66 -4.07 -17.87
CA PRO A 157 -19.29 -3.12 -18.91
C PRO A 157 -19.67 -1.72 -18.43
N THR A 158 -18.68 -0.91 -18.07
CA THR A 158 -18.84 0.53 -18.00
C THR A 158 -19.22 0.96 -19.40
N VAL A 159 -20.50 1.22 -19.62
CA VAL A 159 -20.98 1.84 -20.86
C VAL A 159 -20.36 3.23 -20.87
N GLU A 160 -19.24 3.38 -21.56
CA GLU A 160 -18.77 4.69 -22.02
C GLU A 160 -19.86 5.22 -22.95
N VAL A 161 -20.74 6.06 -22.40
CA VAL A 161 -21.56 6.93 -23.22
C VAL A 161 -20.60 7.95 -23.80
N ASP A 162 -20.20 7.70 -25.04
CA ASP A 162 -19.34 8.56 -25.86
C ASP A 162 -20.10 9.87 -26.16
N THR A 163 -20.16 10.79 -25.19
CA THR A 163 -20.47 12.20 -25.46
C THR A 163 -19.19 12.84 -25.94
N GLY A 164 -18.94 12.70 -27.24
CA GLY A 164 -17.75 13.19 -27.93
C GLY A 164 -17.35 14.60 -27.50
N THR A 165 -16.28 14.67 -26.71
CA THR A 165 -15.40 15.84 -26.67
C THR A 165 -13.99 15.33 -26.46
N LYS A 166 -13.21 15.34 -27.55
CA LYS A 166 -11.78 15.03 -27.54
C LYS A 166 -11.03 16.13 -26.80
N THR A 167 -10.64 15.86 -25.57
CA THR A 167 -9.39 16.36 -24.99
C THR A 167 -8.81 15.25 -24.14
N GLY A 168 -7.73 14.65 -24.63
CA GLY A 168 -6.94 13.70 -23.86
C GLY A 168 -6.26 14.42 -22.70
N SER A 169 -6.86 14.31 -21.52
CA SER A 169 -6.18 14.39 -20.23
C SER A 169 -6.83 13.33 -19.37
N THR A 170 -6.04 12.37 -18.87
CA THR A 170 -6.43 11.57 -17.71
C THR A 170 -6.40 12.48 -16.49
N ASP A 171 -7.35 13.42 -16.43
CA ASP A 171 -7.62 14.20 -15.23
C ASP A 171 -8.25 13.25 -14.22
N LEU A 172 -7.38 12.71 -13.36
CA LEU A 172 -7.77 12.07 -12.12
C LEU A 172 -8.65 13.06 -11.35
N ASN A 173 -9.96 12.85 -11.39
CA ASN A 173 -10.91 13.68 -10.66
C ASN A 173 -10.57 13.61 -9.15
N PRO A 174 -10.16 14.73 -8.51
CA PRO A 174 -9.77 14.72 -7.10
C PRO A 174 -10.92 14.33 -6.16
N ASP A 175 -12.18 14.50 -6.57
CA ASP A 175 -13.35 14.04 -5.82
C ASP A 175 -13.52 12.51 -5.86
N ALA A 176 -13.05 11.85 -6.93
CA ALA A 176 -13.01 10.40 -7.01
C ALA A 176 -11.92 9.78 -6.13
N MET A 177 -10.89 10.56 -5.72
CA MET A 177 -9.87 10.11 -4.76
C MET A 177 -10.28 10.35 -3.29
N LEU A 178 -11.20 11.28 -3.03
CA LEU A 178 -11.80 11.49 -1.70
C LEU A 178 -12.67 10.30 -1.26
N HIS A 179 -13.25 9.59 -2.22
CA HIS A 179 -13.73 8.24 -2.01
C HIS A 179 -12.55 7.30 -2.17
N ALA A 180 -12.05 6.75 -1.05
CA ALA A 180 -10.98 5.76 -1.06
C ALA A 180 -11.19 4.79 -2.24
N PRO A 181 -10.17 4.52 -3.10
CA PRO A 181 -10.33 3.63 -4.25
C PRO A 181 -11.09 2.39 -3.80
N GLN A 182 -12.25 2.14 -4.44
CA GLN A 182 -13.21 1.13 -4.02
C GLN A 182 -12.46 -0.10 -3.56
N ALA A 183 -12.73 -0.50 -2.31
CA ALA A 183 -11.83 -1.33 -1.56
C ALA A 183 -11.33 -2.51 -2.40
N THR A 184 -10.04 -2.52 -2.79
CA THR A 184 -9.30 -3.76 -2.96
C THR A 184 -9.48 -4.50 -1.64
N GLN A 185 -10.48 -5.38 -1.64
CA GLN A 185 -10.90 -6.11 -0.47
C GLN A 185 -9.91 -7.26 -0.37
N TRP A 186 -8.86 -7.05 0.41
CA TRP A 186 -7.93 -8.12 0.75
C TRP A 186 -8.74 -9.28 1.34
N ASN A 187 -8.84 -10.37 0.57
CA ASN A 187 -9.57 -11.55 0.98
C ASN A 187 -8.62 -12.75 0.94
N TRP A 188 -8.36 -13.29 2.12
CA TRP A 188 -7.31 -14.27 2.38
C TRP A 188 -7.81 -15.69 2.55
N GLY A 189 -9.14 -15.90 2.52
CA GLY A 189 -9.77 -17.13 2.96
C GLY A 189 -9.61 -17.35 4.47
N ASP A 190 -10.30 -18.35 5.02
CA ASP A 190 -10.12 -18.76 6.41
C ASP A 190 -8.96 -19.77 6.53
N ILE A 191 -8.14 -19.59 7.56
CA ILE A 191 -7.11 -20.56 7.90
C ILE A 191 -7.72 -21.69 8.71
N THR A 192 -7.55 -22.91 8.22
CA THR A 192 -7.97 -24.12 8.95
C THR A 192 -6.77 -24.68 9.72
N ILE A 193 -6.82 -24.58 11.05
CA ILE A 193 -5.86 -25.24 11.93
C ILE A 193 -6.43 -26.63 12.27
N PRO A 194 -5.73 -27.74 11.96
CA PRO A 194 -6.23 -29.06 12.31
C PRO A 194 -6.36 -29.21 13.83
N GLU A 195 -7.48 -29.75 14.31
CA GLU A 195 -7.73 -29.86 15.74
C GLU A 195 -6.75 -30.86 16.40
N PRO A 196 -5.95 -30.42 17.40
CA PRO A 196 -5.13 -31.33 18.18
C PRO A 196 -6.01 -32.13 19.15
N PRO A 197 -5.59 -33.35 19.57
CA PRO A 197 -6.30 -34.12 20.58
C PRO A 197 -6.48 -33.29 21.86
N LYS A 198 -7.70 -33.29 22.41
CA LYS A 198 -8.04 -32.46 23.59
C LYS A 198 -7.07 -32.64 24.74
N ALA A 199 -6.68 -33.88 25.04
CA ALA A 199 -5.75 -34.20 26.12
C ALA A 199 -4.40 -33.45 26.01
N GLU A 200 -3.97 -33.10 24.80
CA GLU A 200 -2.69 -32.45 24.56
C GLU A 200 -2.71 -30.93 24.76
N VAL A 201 -3.90 -30.32 24.73
CA VAL A 201 -4.08 -28.86 24.79
C VAL A 201 -4.99 -28.41 25.93
N GLU A 202 -5.72 -29.31 26.58
CA GLU A 202 -6.70 -28.98 27.62
C GLU A 202 -6.09 -28.17 28.76
N SER A 203 -4.94 -28.60 29.28
CA SER A 203 -4.21 -27.89 30.32
C SER A 203 -3.81 -26.48 29.91
N LEU A 204 -3.65 -26.21 28.61
CA LEU A 204 -3.27 -24.91 28.07
C LEU A 204 -4.42 -23.89 28.13
N PHE A 205 -5.67 -24.35 28.04
CA PHE A 205 -6.89 -23.54 28.18
C PHE A 205 -7.48 -23.63 29.59
N GLY A 206 -6.88 -24.43 30.48
CA GLY A 206 -7.28 -24.56 31.87
C GLY A 206 -6.98 -23.32 32.71
N LYS A 207 -7.56 -23.26 33.92
CA LYS A 207 -7.35 -22.14 34.86
C LYS A 207 -6.01 -22.21 35.60
N ASP A 208 -5.41 -23.40 35.73
CA ASP A 208 -4.15 -23.59 36.45
C ASP A 208 -2.96 -23.01 35.65
N ALA A 209 -2.35 -21.96 36.18
CA ALA A 209 -1.19 -21.32 35.57
C ALA A 209 0.05 -22.23 35.50
N LYS A 210 0.27 -23.10 36.50
CA LYS A 210 1.43 -24.00 36.53
C LYS A 210 1.29 -25.12 35.51
N ALA A 211 0.09 -25.70 35.41
CA ALA A 211 -0.23 -26.67 34.36
C ALA A 211 -0.08 -26.05 32.96
N ARG A 212 -0.62 -24.83 32.75
CA ARG A 212 -0.47 -24.10 31.48
C ARG A 212 0.98 -23.89 31.07
N GLU A 213 1.80 -23.40 31.99
CA GLU A 213 3.23 -23.15 31.73
C GLU A 213 3.99 -24.45 31.46
N GLY A 214 3.67 -25.53 32.18
CA GLY A 214 4.22 -26.87 31.92
C GLY A 214 3.86 -27.40 30.53
N THR A 215 2.58 -27.31 30.14
CA THR A 215 2.11 -27.70 28.81
C THR A 215 2.74 -26.85 27.72
N LEU A 216 2.82 -25.52 27.90
CA LEU A 216 3.46 -24.62 26.93
C LEU A 216 4.91 -25.03 26.66
N ARG A 217 5.70 -25.34 27.69
CA ARG A 217 7.09 -25.79 27.53
C ARG A 217 7.18 -27.09 26.76
N LEU A 218 6.32 -28.06 27.08
CA LEU A 218 6.26 -29.34 26.38
C LEU A 218 5.91 -29.16 24.89
N LEU A 219 4.88 -28.36 24.59
CA LEU A 219 4.49 -28.08 23.22
C LEU A 219 5.62 -27.37 22.46
N MET A 220 6.28 -26.39 23.09
CA MET A 220 7.38 -25.63 22.49
C MET A 220 8.58 -26.53 22.13
N SER A 221 8.96 -27.48 22.99
CA SER A 221 10.10 -28.36 22.72
C SER A 221 9.88 -29.30 21.53
N GLU A 222 8.63 -29.59 21.18
CA GLU A 222 8.27 -30.58 20.16
C GLU A 222 7.57 -29.98 18.93
N ALA A 223 7.33 -28.67 18.91
CA ALA A 223 6.53 -28.01 17.88
C ALA A 223 7.11 -28.14 16.46
N LEU A 224 8.44 -28.22 16.32
CA LEU A 224 9.09 -28.38 15.03
C LEU A 224 8.91 -29.78 14.43
N THR A 225 8.91 -30.80 15.28
CA THR A 225 8.96 -32.21 14.86
C THR A 225 7.61 -32.90 14.93
N THR A 226 6.69 -32.39 15.75
CA THR A 226 5.39 -33.02 16.01
C THR A 226 4.25 -32.10 15.57
N PRO A 227 3.62 -32.35 14.41
CA PRO A 227 2.54 -31.51 13.89
C PRO A 227 1.40 -31.29 14.90
N VAL A 228 1.05 -32.31 15.69
CA VAL A 228 0.01 -32.20 16.72
C VAL A 228 0.35 -31.14 17.78
N ARG A 229 1.61 -31.10 18.23
CA ARG A 229 2.10 -30.14 19.23
C ARG A 229 2.09 -28.71 18.67
N ARG A 230 2.53 -28.57 17.42
CA ARG A 230 2.49 -27.33 16.66
C ARG A 230 1.06 -26.79 16.52
N ASN A 231 0.13 -27.63 16.08
CA ASN A 231 -1.27 -27.25 15.91
C ASN A 231 -1.90 -26.79 17.24
N GLY A 232 -1.47 -27.38 18.38
CA GLY A 232 -1.86 -26.90 19.71
C GLY A 232 -1.38 -25.48 20.03
N LEU A 233 -0.15 -25.14 19.67
CA LEU A 233 0.37 -23.77 19.79
C LEU A 233 -0.32 -22.81 18.82
N GLU A 234 -0.56 -23.23 17.57
CA GLU A 234 -1.30 -22.44 16.56
C GLU A 234 -2.73 -22.13 17.04
N LEU A 235 -3.43 -23.12 17.59
CA LEU A 235 -4.76 -22.96 18.16
C LEU A 235 -4.75 -22.04 19.39
N CYS A 236 -3.75 -22.17 20.26
CA CYS A 236 -3.59 -21.30 21.41
C CYS A 236 -3.37 -19.84 21.00
N ALA A 237 -2.41 -19.60 20.11
CA ALA A 237 -2.01 -18.27 19.67
C ALA A 237 -3.16 -17.53 18.96
N THR A 238 -4.09 -18.28 18.35
CA THR A 238 -5.27 -17.71 17.66
C THR A 238 -6.50 -17.57 18.55
N LYS A 239 -6.78 -18.53 19.45
CA LYS A 239 -8.09 -18.62 20.13
C LYS A 239 -8.05 -18.46 21.65
N HIS A 240 -6.87 -18.46 22.30
CA HIS A 240 -6.84 -18.37 23.76
C HIS A 240 -7.37 -17.01 24.23
N PRO A 241 -8.28 -16.96 25.24
CA PRO A 241 -8.91 -15.70 25.64
C PRO A 241 -7.93 -14.71 26.30
N ALA A 242 -6.96 -15.21 27.06
CA ALA A 242 -5.95 -14.37 27.69
C ALA A 242 -4.82 -13.98 26.72
N GLU A 243 -4.57 -12.68 26.57
CA GLU A 243 -3.59 -12.07 25.67
C GLU A 243 -2.15 -12.53 25.99
N GLU A 244 -1.78 -12.56 27.27
CA GLU A 244 -0.45 -13.00 27.70
C GLU A 244 -0.15 -14.44 27.28
N VAL A 245 -1.16 -15.31 27.30
CA VAL A 245 -0.99 -16.72 26.88
C VAL A 245 -0.93 -16.81 25.36
N ARG A 246 -1.74 -16.05 24.62
CA ARG A 246 -1.62 -15.97 23.15
C ARG A 246 -0.23 -15.51 22.73
N LEU A 247 0.30 -14.46 23.36
CA LEU A 247 1.64 -13.95 23.11
C LEU A 247 2.71 -15.02 23.38
N LYS A 248 2.65 -15.71 24.52
CA LYS A 248 3.56 -16.80 24.83
C LYS A 248 3.51 -17.94 23.81
N CYS A 249 2.31 -18.35 23.39
CA CYS A 249 2.13 -19.36 22.35
C CYS A 249 2.67 -18.91 21.00
N LEU A 250 2.45 -17.65 20.62
CA LEU A 250 3.00 -17.06 19.39
C LEU A 250 4.54 -17.03 19.43
N ILE A 251 5.16 -16.65 20.55
CA ILE A 251 6.61 -16.69 20.74
C ILE A 251 7.12 -18.14 20.60
N ALA A 252 6.42 -19.11 21.18
CA ALA A 252 6.76 -20.53 21.07
C ALA A 252 6.69 -21.05 19.62
N LEU A 253 5.93 -20.40 18.75
CA LEU A 253 5.86 -20.74 17.31
C LEU A 253 7.04 -20.20 16.49
N ARG A 254 7.89 -19.30 17.01
CA ARG A 254 9.03 -18.71 16.27
C ARG A 254 9.89 -19.73 15.52
N PRO A 255 10.30 -20.87 16.11
CA PRO A 255 11.12 -21.84 15.39
C PRO A 255 10.36 -22.42 14.19
N SER A 256 9.08 -22.75 14.38
CA SER A 256 8.19 -23.33 13.38
C SER A 256 7.83 -22.35 12.27
N SER A 257 7.53 -21.09 12.60
CA SER A 257 7.19 -20.05 11.62
C SER A 257 8.36 -19.68 10.71
N ARG A 258 9.61 -19.93 11.12
CA ARG A 258 10.78 -19.77 10.24
C ARG A 258 10.89 -20.84 9.16
N ARG A 259 10.27 -22.01 9.34
CA ARG A 259 10.49 -23.20 8.49
C ARG A 259 9.24 -23.70 7.79
N LEU A 260 8.08 -23.55 8.44
CA LEU A 260 6.84 -24.23 8.09
C LEU A 260 5.81 -23.24 7.57
N VAL A 261 5.42 -23.40 6.31
CA VAL A 261 4.43 -22.54 5.63
C VAL A 261 3.07 -22.50 6.35
N PRO A 262 2.51 -23.61 6.85
CA PRO A 262 1.24 -23.56 7.59
C PRO A 262 1.29 -22.64 8.81
N THR A 263 2.38 -22.69 9.58
CA THR A 263 2.57 -21.83 10.75
C THR A 263 2.77 -20.37 10.34
N GLN A 264 3.47 -20.10 9.22
CA GLN A 264 3.61 -18.74 8.68
C GLN A 264 2.25 -18.12 8.37
N GLN A 265 1.31 -18.90 7.82
CA GLN A 265 -0.04 -18.43 7.55
C GLN A 265 -0.78 -18.09 8.86
N VAL A 266 -0.68 -18.94 9.88
CA VAL A 266 -1.26 -18.66 11.21
C VAL A 266 -0.71 -17.37 11.80
N VAL A 267 0.60 -17.12 11.72
CA VAL A 267 1.23 -15.87 12.19
C VAL A 267 0.70 -14.66 11.42
N ILE A 268 0.56 -14.76 10.09
CA ILE A 268 -0.03 -13.69 9.27
C ILE A 268 -1.46 -13.39 9.72
N GLU A 269 -2.25 -14.42 10.02
CA GLU A 269 -3.63 -14.22 10.42
C GLU A 269 -3.78 -13.62 11.81
N ILE A 270 -2.90 -14.01 12.74
CA ILE A 270 -2.77 -13.34 14.03
C ILE A 270 -2.39 -11.87 13.82
N PHE A 271 -1.40 -11.59 12.98
CA PHE A 271 -1.02 -10.23 12.61
C PHE A 271 -2.18 -9.47 11.95
N ARG A 272 -3.15 -10.11 11.30
CA ARG A 272 -4.27 -9.40 10.68
C ARG A 272 -5.45 -9.17 11.61
N ARG A 273 -5.78 -10.16 12.45
CA ARG A 273 -7.00 -10.17 13.26
C ARG A 273 -6.81 -9.72 14.71
N ASP A 274 -5.62 -9.89 15.31
CA ASP A 274 -5.42 -9.55 16.71
C ASP A 274 -5.39 -8.02 16.90
N LYS A 275 -5.89 -7.56 18.05
CA LYS A 275 -5.99 -6.14 18.41
C LYS A 275 -4.91 -5.72 19.39
N ASP A 276 -4.30 -6.66 20.11
CA ASP A 276 -3.26 -6.38 21.09
C ASP A 276 -1.95 -5.99 20.40
N SER A 277 -1.40 -4.83 20.76
CA SER A 277 -0.20 -4.30 20.09
C SER A 277 1.04 -5.16 20.25
N LYS A 278 1.20 -5.90 21.37
CA LYS A 278 2.37 -6.75 21.61
C LYS A 278 2.29 -8.02 20.77
N ILE A 279 1.11 -8.62 20.65
CA ILE A 279 0.87 -9.77 19.78
C ILE A 279 1.12 -9.39 18.31
N VAL A 280 0.62 -8.22 17.89
CA VAL A 280 0.80 -7.71 16.53
C VAL A 280 2.27 -7.41 16.23
N GLN A 281 2.98 -6.79 17.17
CA GLN A 281 4.41 -6.55 17.04
C GLN A 281 5.18 -7.86 16.90
N GLU A 282 4.95 -8.83 17.79
CA GLU A 282 5.58 -10.14 17.75
C GLU A 282 5.32 -10.86 16.41
N ALA A 283 4.08 -10.86 15.93
CA ALA A 283 3.75 -11.47 14.65
C ALA A 283 4.47 -10.78 13.48
N SER A 284 4.55 -9.45 13.50
CA SER A 284 5.29 -8.66 12.51
C SER A 284 6.78 -9.00 12.51
N GLU A 285 7.41 -9.10 13.68
CA GLU A 285 8.83 -9.47 13.81
C GLU A 285 9.10 -10.88 13.25
N GLN A 286 8.18 -11.83 13.47
CA GLN A 286 8.30 -13.17 12.88
C GLN A 286 8.19 -13.15 11.35
N MET A 287 7.26 -12.35 10.81
CA MET A 287 7.03 -12.19 9.37
C MET A 287 8.24 -11.62 8.63
N GLU A 288 9.13 -10.90 9.30
CA GLU A 288 10.38 -10.41 8.70
C GLU A 288 11.29 -11.54 8.19
N TYR A 289 11.23 -12.70 8.83
CA TYR A 289 12.03 -13.88 8.47
C TYR A 289 11.38 -14.77 7.40
N PHE A 290 10.18 -14.41 6.91
CA PHE A 290 9.50 -15.24 5.93
C PHE A 290 10.18 -15.12 4.56
N THR A 291 10.20 -16.25 3.85
CA THR A 291 10.77 -16.37 2.50
C THR A 291 9.71 -16.89 1.53
N GLY A 292 10.01 -16.85 0.23
CA GLY A 292 9.11 -17.35 -0.80
C GLY A 292 7.75 -16.63 -0.81
N MET A 293 6.68 -17.36 -1.09
CA MET A 293 5.34 -16.79 -1.17
C MET A 293 4.74 -16.36 0.18
N SER A 294 5.23 -16.91 1.29
CA SER A 294 4.90 -16.40 2.63
C SER A 294 5.45 -14.99 2.85
N ARG A 295 6.56 -14.61 2.21
CA ARG A 295 7.06 -13.23 2.23
C ARG A 295 6.10 -12.30 1.50
N SER A 296 5.66 -12.66 0.30
CA SER A 296 4.68 -11.88 -0.45
C SER A 296 3.37 -11.71 0.32
N SER A 297 2.98 -12.74 1.08
CA SER A 297 1.83 -12.72 1.98
C SER A 297 2.08 -11.81 3.20
N ALA A 298 3.26 -11.86 3.81
CA ALA A 298 3.62 -10.93 4.87
C ALA A 298 3.55 -9.45 4.41
N ILE A 299 4.08 -9.16 3.22
CA ILE A 299 4.06 -7.82 2.62
C ILE A 299 2.62 -7.33 2.43
N GLN A 300 1.75 -8.15 1.84
CA GLN A 300 0.36 -7.75 1.63
C GLN A 300 -0.40 -7.57 2.97
N ALA A 301 -0.09 -8.36 3.99
CA ALA A 301 -0.68 -8.18 5.32
C ALA A 301 -0.22 -6.88 5.98
N TRP A 302 1.08 -6.54 5.88
CA TRP A 302 1.60 -5.24 6.34
C TRP A 302 0.94 -4.07 5.61
N LEU A 303 0.79 -4.15 4.28
CA LEU A 303 0.11 -3.13 3.48
C LEU A 303 -1.35 -2.97 3.90
N GLU A 304 -2.10 -4.07 4.04
CA GLU A 304 -3.50 -4.07 4.49
C GLU A 304 -3.64 -3.37 5.85
N ARG A 305 -2.86 -3.81 6.85
CA ARG A 305 -2.96 -3.26 8.21
C ARG A 305 -2.52 -1.81 8.27
N THR A 306 -1.49 -1.45 7.49
CA THR A 306 -1.02 -0.06 7.36
C THR A 306 -2.11 0.86 6.82
N GLY A 307 -2.76 0.45 5.72
CA GLY A 307 -3.86 1.22 5.14
C GLY A 307 -5.07 1.35 6.09
N ASN A 308 -5.41 0.28 6.81
CA ASN A 308 -6.60 0.25 7.65
C ASN A 308 -6.43 0.96 9.00
N GLU A 309 -5.22 0.96 9.57
CA GLU A 309 -4.99 1.52 10.90
C GLU A 309 -4.32 2.90 10.88
N GLY A 310 -3.80 3.34 9.73
CA GLY A 310 -3.14 4.64 9.62
C GLY A 310 -1.81 4.70 10.38
N ARG A 311 -1.12 3.56 10.52
CA ARG A 311 0.23 3.45 11.08
C ARG A 311 1.05 2.49 10.24
N THR A 312 2.35 2.75 10.11
CA THR A 312 3.25 1.90 9.31
C THR A 312 3.58 0.61 10.04
N TYR A 313 3.71 -0.48 9.27
CA TYR A 313 4.07 -1.80 9.78
C TYR A 313 5.16 -2.45 8.96
N GLY A 314 6.04 -3.17 9.64
CA GLY A 314 7.13 -3.89 9.01
C GLY A 314 8.07 -2.97 8.21
N PRO A 315 8.93 -3.55 7.35
CA PRO A 315 9.93 -2.78 6.61
C PRO A 315 9.41 -2.18 5.29
N ILE A 316 8.11 -1.84 5.15
CA ILE A 316 7.50 -1.46 3.85
C ILE A 316 8.33 -0.37 3.13
N ALA A 317 8.72 0.70 3.83
CA ALA A 317 9.49 1.80 3.26
C ALA A 317 10.82 1.34 2.63
N GLY A 318 11.48 0.35 3.22
CA GLY A 318 12.74 -0.21 2.73
C GLY A 318 12.60 -1.23 1.60
N MET A 319 11.37 -1.58 1.17
CA MET A 319 11.14 -2.59 0.13
C MET A 319 11.02 -2.03 -1.28
N GLY A 320 11.01 -0.70 -1.44
CA GLY A 320 10.83 -0.06 -2.73
C GLY A 320 9.37 0.03 -3.17
N ASP A 321 9.15 0.19 -4.48
CA ASP A 321 7.81 0.35 -5.05
C ASP A 321 7.09 -1.00 -5.12
N LEU A 322 6.05 -1.14 -4.31
CA LEU A 322 5.28 -2.38 -4.15
C LEU A 322 3.92 -2.28 -4.85
N PRO A 323 3.38 -3.41 -5.34
CA PRO A 323 1.98 -3.46 -5.76
C PRO A 323 1.05 -3.04 -4.62
N ASN A 324 0.02 -2.24 -4.92
CA ASN A 324 -0.94 -1.66 -3.98
C ASN A 324 -0.39 -0.60 -3.01
N LEU A 325 0.86 -0.15 -3.17
CA LEU A 325 1.45 0.86 -2.29
C LEU A 325 0.66 2.19 -2.34
N ASP A 326 0.25 2.64 -3.52
CA ASP A 326 -0.55 3.88 -3.69
C ASP A 326 -1.87 3.83 -2.92
N THR A 327 -2.59 2.72 -3.07
CA THR A 327 -3.86 2.49 -2.37
C THR A 327 -3.64 2.40 -0.86
N THR A 328 -2.54 1.78 -0.44
CA THR A 328 -2.16 1.66 0.97
C THR A 328 -1.89 3.03 1.57
N ILE A 329 -1.11 3.88 0.89
CA ILE A 329 -0.78 5.24 1.34
C ILE A 329 -2.03 6.10 1.42
N ALA A 330 -2.87 6.10 0.39
CA ALA A 330 -4.13 6.85 0.39
C ALA A 330 -5.03 6.46 1.57
N ARG A 331 -5.17 5.16 1.85
CA ARG A 331 -5.93 4.67 3.01
C ARG A 331 -5.27 4.99 4.33
N CYS A 332 -3.93 4.88 4.41
CA CYS A 332 -3.17 5.20 5.61
C CYS A 332 -3.41 6.66 6.01
N LEU A 333 -3.28 7.60 5.06
CA LEU A 333 -3.54 9.03 5.28
C LEU A 333 -5.00 9.28 5.71
N ALA A 334 -5.97 8.64 5.06
CA ALA A 334 -7.38 8.78 5.43
C ALA A 334 -7.71 8.19 6.82
N SER A 335 -7.10 7.05 7.18
CA SER A 335 -7.29 6.38 8.47
C SER A 335 -6.63 7.16 9.61
N ALA A 336 -5.45 7.73 9.36
CA ALA A 336 -4.74 8.61 10.29
C ALA A 336 -5.45 9.97 10.50
N SER A 337 -6.42 10.31 9.64
CA SER A 337 -7.18 11.56 9.68
C SER A 337 -8.39 11.56 10.61
N LYS A 338 -8.59 10.51 11.42
CA LYS A 338 -9.74 10.42 12.32
C LYS A 338 -9.52 11.24 13.60
N PRO A 339 -10.49 12.11 14.01
CA PRO A 339 -10.31 13.05 15.13
C PRO A 339 -10.01 12.40 16.49
N ASP A 340 -10.41 11.14 16.67
CA ASP A 340 -10.21 10.34 17.88
C ASP A 340 -8.82 9.68 17.94
N LYS A 341 -8.04 9.74 16.85
CA LYS A 341 -6.74 9.06 16.70
C LYS A 341 -5.61 9.98 16.27
N SER A 342 -5.77 11.30 16.39
CA SER A 342 -4.80 12.31 15.91
C SER A 342 -3.50 12.34 16.72
N TYR A 343 -2.71 11.27 16.64
CA TYR A 343 -1.28 11.34 16.93
C TYR A 343 -0.59 11.82 15.66
N GLU A 344 -0.01 13.02 15.68
CA GLU A 344 0.70 13.65 14.54
C GLU A 344 1.76 12.72 13.90
N ARG A 345 2.33 11.79 14.69
CA ARG A 345 3.31 10.79 14.21
C ARG A 345 2.73 9.78 13.21
N SER A 346 1.42 9.53 13.23
CA SER A 346 0.84 8.46 12.42
C SER A 346 0.74 8.83 10.94
N ARG A 347 0.47 10.11 10.64
CA ARG A 347 0.47 10.63 9.25
C ARG A 347 1.86 10.73 8.66
N GLY A 348 2.86 11.11 9.46
CA GLY A 348 4.26 11.14 9.03
C GLY A 348 4.73 9.81 8.45
N GLY A 349 4.50 8.71 9.18
CA GLY A 349 4.80 7.38 8.68
C GLY A 349 4.10 7.06 7.36
N CYS A 350 2.83 7.46 7.17
CA CYS A 350 2.13 7.27 5.90
C CYS A 350 2.76 8.06 4.74
N ILE A 351 3.32 9.25 5.00
CA ILE A 351 3.99 10.08 3.99
C ILE A 351 5.35 9.48 3.63
N GLU A 352 6.09 8.94 4.59
CA GLU A 352 7.40 8.29 4.34
C GLU A 352 7.29 7.11 3.36
N LEU A 353 6.16 6.39 3.35
CA LEU A 353 5.89 5.33 2.38
C LEU A 353 5.88 5.80 0.92
N MET A 354 5.80 7.11 0.66
CA MET A 354 5.87 7.67 -0.70
C MET A 354 7.28 7.68 -1.28
N GLU A 355 8.32 7.50 -0.46
CA GLU A 355 9.72 7.58 -0.90
C GLU A 355 10.09 6.66 -2.08
N PRO A 356 9.51 5.46 -2.23
CA PRO A 356 9.78 4.63 -3.41
C PRO A 356 9.03 5.06 -4.68
N LEU A 357 8.00 5.91 -4.56
CA LEU A 357 7.14 6.30 -5.69
C LEU A 357 7.81 7.37 -6.56
N ASP A 358 7.49 7.39 -7.85
CA ASP A 358 7.87 8.48 -8.74
C ASP A 358 7.11 9.79 -8.41
N LEU A 359 7.64 10.93 -8.87
CA LEU A 359 7.07 12.26 -8.59
C LEU A 359 5.60 12.38 -9.02
N LYS A 360 5.22 11.79 -10.17
CA LYS A 360 3.84 11.88 -10.68
C LYS A 360 2.85 11.20 -9.72
N ARG A 361 3.18 10.00 -9.25
CA ARG A 361 2.36 9.23 -8.29
C ARG A 361 2.31 9.90 -6.93
N ARG A 362 3.44 10.40 -6.42
CA ARG A 362 3.48 11.16 -5.14
C ARG A 362 2.54 12.36 -5.17
N ARG A 363 2.63 13.18 -6.23
CA ARG A 363 1.74 14.33 -6.42
C ARG A 363 0.29 13.90 -6.41
N ALA A 364 -0.08 12.89 -7.21
CA ALA A 364 -1.46 12.43 -7.26
C ALA A 364 -2.02 12.06 -5.87
N LEU A 365 -1.20 11.43 -5.00
CA LEU A 365 -1.62 11.02 -3.66
C LEU A 365 -1.69 12.16 -2.64
N ILE A 366 -0.69 13.04 -2.60
CA ILE A 366 -0.54 14.03 -1.53
C ILE A 366 -1.12 15.40 -1.88
N TRP A 367 -1.29 15.71 -3.17
CA TRP A 367 -1.77 17.02 -3.63
C TRP A 367 -3.09 17.47 -2.99
N PRO A 368 -4.10 16.59 -2.82
CA PRO A 368 -5.34 16.97 -2.13
C PRO A 368 -5.11 17.47 -0.70
N TYR A 369 -4.15 16.88 0.02
CA TYR A 369 -3.81 17.24 1.40
C TYR A 369 -3.00 18.54 1.47
N VAL A 370 -2.07 18.74 0.52
CA VAL A 370 -1.21 19.93 0.48
C VAL A 370 -2.01 21.19 0.16
N LYS A 371 -2.99 21.10 -0.75
CA LYS A 371 -3.86 22.22 -1.15
C LYS A 371 -4.98 22.54 -0.16
N GLU A 372 -5.28 21.64 0.77
CA GLU A 372 -6.37 21.81 1.73
C GLU A 372 -6.04 22.97 2.70
N GLY A 373 -6.92 23.98 2.70
CA GLY A 373 -6.77 25.17 3.52
C GLY A 373 -7.77 25.27 4.67
N ASN A 374 -8.83 24.46 4.65
CA ASN A 374 -9.83 24.45 5.69
C ASN A 374 -9.35 23.60 6.87
N LYS A 375 -9.04 24.24 8.00
CA LYS A 375 -8.59 23.57 9.25
C LYS A 375 -9.60 22.52 9.77
N ASN A 376 -10.87 22.62 9.39
CA ASN A 376 -11.92 21.67 9.78
C ASN A 376 -12.06 20.48 8.80
N SER A 377 -11.31 20.46 7.70
CA SER A 377 -11.32 19.36 6.74
C SER A 377 -10.59 18.15 7.32
N LYS A 378 -11.10 16.95 7.02
CA LYS A 378 -10.46 15.69 7.46
C LYS A 378 -9.08 15.50 6.84
N ILE A 379 -8.87 16.02 5.64
CA ILE A 379 -7.58 15.91 4.93
C ILE A 379 -6.65 17.09 5.19
N TYR A 380 -7.00 17.99 6.11
CA TYR A 380 -6.11 19.08 6.51
C TYR A 380 -4.89 18.53 7.24
N LEU A 381 -3.69 18.94 6.80
CA LEU A 381 -2.43 18.63 7.46
C LEU A 381 -1.97 19.80 8.32
N ASN A 382 -1.57 19.50 9.55
CA ASN A 382 -1.00 20.49 10.45
C ASN A 382 0.44 20.83 10.03
N GLY A 383 0.77 22.10 10.09
CA GLY A 383 2.10 22.65 9.83
C GLY A 383 2.59 23.50 11.00
N ALA A 384 3.85 23.91 10.93
CA ALA A 384 4.54 24.66 11.98
C ALA A 384 4.45 26.20 11.76
N GLY A 385 3.35 26.69 11.21
CA GLY A 385 3.15 28.14 10.99
C GLY A 385 2.94 28.90 12.30
N ARG A 386 3.41 30.16 12.38
CA ARG A 386 3.27 31.01 13.58
C ARG A 386 1.80 31.13 14.03
N ASN A 387 0.86 31.12 13.09
CA ASN A 387 -0.58 31.21 13.36
C ASN A 387 -1.31 29.85 13.36
N GLU A 388 -0.60 28.74 13.18
CA GLU A 388 -1.23 27.40 13.20
C GLU A 388 -1.45 26.87 14.61
N GLY A 389 -0.72 27.37 15.61
CA GLY A 389 -0.85 26.93 17.00
C GLY A 389 -0.52 25.44 17.21
N SER A 390 0.09 24.79 16.21
CA SER A 390 0.48 23.38 16.20
C SER A 390 2.00 23.25 16.07
N ASN A 391 2.57 22.25 16.74
CA ASN A 391 3.96 21.82 16.53
C ASN A 391 4.07 20.84 15.36
N GLY A 392 2.98 20.59 14.63
CA GLY A 392 2.89 19.59 13.58
C GLY A 392 3.77 19.91 12.39
N THR A 393 4.47 18.92 11.88
CA THR A 393 5.30 19.01 10.66
C THR A 393 4.72 18.18 9.51
N GLU A 394 3.46 17.75 9.61
CA GLU A 394 2.82 16.85 8.65
C GLU A 394 2.73 17.48 7.26
N TRP A 395 2.26 18.73 7.21
CA TRP A 395 2.17 19.49 5.97
C TRP A 395 3.55 19.70 5.36
N GLN A 396 4.57 19.92 6.21
CA GLN A 396 5.94 20.06 5.77
C GLN A 396 6.47 18.79 5.11
N TRP A 397 6.35 17.65 5.80
CA TRP A 397 6.72 16.35 5.25
C TRP A 397 5.97 16.04 3.94
N ALA A 398 4.68 16.40 3.87
CA ALA A 398 3.87 16.20 2.69
C ALA A 398 4.41 16.96 1.47
N PHE A 399 4.69 18.26 1.59
CA PHE A 399 5.24 19.00 0.43
C PHE A 399 6.69 18.61 0.14
N GLU A 400 7.49 18.30 1.16
CA GLU A 400 8.87 17.81 0.96
C GLU A 400 8.90 16.48 0.21
N SER A 401 7.88 15.62 0.36
CA SER A 401 7.78 14.39 -0.42
C SER A 401 7.70 14.64 -1.93
N ILE A 402 7.18 15.82 -2.33
CA ILE A 402 7.14 16.30 -3.72
C ILE A 402 8.48 16.98 -4.08
N LEU A 403 9.02 17.83 -3.21
CA LEU A 403 10.22 18.61 -3.50
C LEU A 403 11.53 17.81 -3.51
N LYS A 404 11.67 16.78 -2.66
CA LYS A 404 12.90 15.97 -2.57
C LYS A 404 13.37 15.38 -3.91
N VAL A 405 12.46 15.25 -4.87
CA VAL A 405 12.72 14.70 -6.21
C VAL A 405 12.58 15.75 -7.32
N SER A 406 12.32 17.02 -6.99
CA SER A 406 12.20 18.12 -7.95
C SER A 406 13.19 19.25 -7.64
N CYS A 407 13.98 19.67 -8.63
CA CYS A 407 14.86 20.83 -8.49
C CYS A 407 14.15 22.17 -8.76
N LYS A 408 12.84 22.15 -9.04
CA LYS A 408 12.03 23.35 -9.35
C LYS A 408 10.64 23.25 -8.74
N LEU A 409 10.11 24.39 -8.33
CA LEU A 409 8.68 24.53 -8.04
C LEU A 409 7.90 24.63 -9.36
N ASP A 410 6.79 23.90 -9.43
CA ASP A 410 5.78 24.16 -10.45
C ASP A 410 4.84 25.29 -9.96
N ASP A 411 4.28 26.06 -10.88
CA ASP A 411 3.47 27.27 -10.61
C ASP A 411 2.32 27.03 -9.61
N ASP A 412 1.65 25.88 -9.73
CA ASP A 412 0.58 25.48 -8.83
C ASP A 412 1.07 25.27 -7.39
N LEU A 413 2.27 24.71 -7.22
CA LEU A 413 2.84 24.43 -5.89
C LEU A 413 3.31 25.73 -5.25
N GLU A 414 3.96 26.60 -6.00
CA GLU A 414 4.35 27.94 -5.51
C GLU A 414 3.12 28.69 -4.98
N THR A 415 1.99 28.63 -5.69
CA THR A 415 0.75 29.26 -5.25
C THR A 415 0.18 28.65 -3.98
N VAL A 416 0.23 27.33 -3.83
CA VAL A 416 -0.19 26.66 -2.59
C VAL A 416 0.72 27.03 -1.41
N LEU A 417 2.04 27.04 -1.61
CA LEU A 417 3.02 27.47 -0.60
C LEU A 417 2.76 28.93 -0.18
N TRP A 418 2.52 29.81 -1.15
CA TRP A 418 2.24 31.22 -0.89
C TRP A 418 0.95 31.44 -0.11
N ASN A 419 -0.13 30.76 -0.49
CA ASN A 419 -1.40 30.84 0.22
C ASN A 419 -1.28 30.31 1.66
N ARG A 420 -0.49 29.25 1.87
CA ARG A 420 -0.18 28.75 3.21
C ARG A 420 0.58 29.79 4.03
N TYR A 421 1.60 30.43 3.43
CA TYR A 421 2.33 31.50 4.10
C TYR A 421 1.42 32.67 4.51
N LEU A 422 0.60 33.18 3.59
CA LEU A 422 -0.27 34.32 3.90
C LEU A 422 -1.25 34.04 5.04
N ARG A 423 -1.76 32.81 5.12
CA ARG A 423 -2.70 32.42 6.18
C ARG A 423 -2.00 32.19 7.51
N ASP A 424 -0.89 31.46 7.48
CA ASP A 424 -0.34 30.82 8.67
C ASP A 424 1.05 31.33 9.07
N LEU A 425 1.66 32.21 8.27
CA LEU A 425 3.05 32.67 8.38
C LEU A 425 4.02 31.49 8.49
N SER A 426 3.83 30.49 7.62
CA SER A 426 4.65 29.29 7.53
C SER A 426 6.05 29.61 6.98
N SER A 427 7.07 29.51 7.83
CA SER A 427 8.48 29.72 7.43
C SER A 427 8.93 28.69 6.40
N ALA A 428 8.52 27.42 6.57
CA ALA A 428 8.84 26.34 5.64
C ALA A 428 8.33 26.61 4.22
N SER A 429 7.16 27.26 4.09
CA SER A 429 6.61 27.65 2.80
C SER A 429 7.47 28.71 2.10
N ILE A 430 7.94 29.72 2.84
CA ILE A 430 8.80 30.76 2.27
C ILE A 430 10.22 30.27 2.02
N ASP A 431 10.79 29.43 2.88
CA ASP A 431 12.07 28.78 2.60
C ASP A 431 12.00 28.00 1.28
N ALA A 432 10.93 27.24 1.05
CA ALA A 432 10.73 26.51 -0.20
C ALA A 432 10.61 27.44 -1.42
N ILE A 433 9.83 28.52 -1.35
CA ILE A 433 9.73 29.52 -2.45
C ILE A 433 11.09 30.19 -2.68
N ALA A 434 11.79 30.57 -1.62
CA ALA A 434 13.08 31.23 -1.70
C ALA A 434 14.15 30.34 -2.34
N GLU A 435 14.10 29.02 -2.11
CA GLU A 435 15.11 28.07 -2.56
C GLU A 435 14.79 27.45 -3.93
N TYR A 436 13.52 27.19 -4.22
CA TYR A 436 13.09 26.43 -5.41
C TYR A 436 12.17 27.21 -6.35
N GLY A 437 11.75 28.43 -5.98
CA GLY A 437 10.82 29.24 -6.77
C GLY A 437 11.40 29.59 -8.14
N PRO A 438 10.54 29.68 -9.18
CA PRO A 438 10.95 30.07 -10.52
C PRO A 438 11.57 31.46 -10.55
N ALA A 439 12.37 31.71 -11.59
CA ALA A 439 12.99 33.01 -11.83
C ALA A 439 12.03 33.90 -12.61
N ASP A 440 11.01 34.42 -11.93
CA ASP A 440 9.99 35.29 -12.53
C ASP A 440 9.54 36.44 -11.61
N GLN A 441 8.75 37.33 -12.19
CA GLN A 441 8.17 38.49 -11.51
C GLN A 441 7.33 38.08 -10.30
N GLN A 442 6.54 37.01 -10.42
CA GLN A 442 5.61 36.58 -9.38
C GLN A 442 6.36 36.13 -8.12
N THR A 443 7.40 35.31 -8.28
CA THR A 443 8.26 34.87 -7.18
C THR A 443 8.95 36.04 -6.50
N ILE A 444 9.46 37.00 -7.29
CA ILE A 444 10.10 38.22 -6.74
C ILE A 444 9.10 39.01 -5.89
N ASP A 445 7.91 39.27 -6.42
CA ASP A 445 6.88 40.05 -5.72
C ASP A 445 6.44 39.34 -4.42
N ARG A 446 6.31 38.01 -4.42
CA ARG A 446 6.02 37.20 -3.23
C ARG A 446 7.12 37.28 -2.18
N LEU A 447 8.39 37.17 -2.57
CA LEU A 447 9.53 37.28 -1.65
C LEU A 447 9.63 38.69 -1.05
N VAL A 448 9.41 39.73 -1.85
CA VAL A 448 9.30 41.13 -1.39
C VAL A 448 8.18 41.25 -0.36
N GLN A 449 6.98 40.74 -0.66
CA GLN A 449 5.85 40.79 0.27
C GLN A 449 6.11 40.03 1.58
N SER A 450 6.88 38.93 1.54
CA SER A 450 7.27 38.19 2.76
C SER A 450 8.17 39.00 3.70
N ILE A 451 9.00 39.89 3.13
CA ILE A 451 9.85 40.81 3.89
C ILE A 451 8.99 41.88 4.57
N GLN A 452 7.95 42.37 3.89
CA GLN A 452 7.03 43.38 4.44
C GLN A 452 6.14 42.84 5.56
N THR A 453 5.64 41.61 5.40
CA THR A 453 4.59 41.05 6.28
C THR A 453 5.16 40.36 7.52
N GLY A 454 6.19 39.52 7.36
CA GLY A 454 6.72 38.69 8.46
C GLY A 454 8.18 38.94 8.81
N GLY A 455 8.88 39.81 8.07
CA GLY A 455 10.32 40.04 8.22
C GLY A 455 11.16 38.80 7.91
N GLU A 456 10.67 37.93 7.02
CA GLU A 456 11.25 36.61 6.85
C GLU A 456 12.64 36.68 6.19
N ARG A 457 13.67 36.21 6.90
CA ARG A 457 15.05 36.14 6.37
C ARG A 457 15.12 35.33 5.08
N ALA A 458 14.26 34.33 4.95
CA ALA A 458 14.12 33.51 3.75
C ALA A 458 13.78 34.34 2.50
N GLY A 459 12.92 35.37 2.63
CA GLY A 459 12.62 36.31 1.55
C GLY A 459 13.87 36.99 1.00
N THR A 460 14.71 37.53 1.89
CA THR A 460 15.98 38.18 1.49
C THR A 460 16.97 37.20 0.85
N ARG A 461 17.01 35.94 1.34
CA ARG A 461 17.88 34.88 0.80
C ARG A 461 17.46 34.50 -0.61
N GLY A 462 16.17 34.35 -0.85
CA GLY A 462 15.59 34.05 -2.16
C GLY A 462 15.88 35.16 -3.18
N LEU A 463 15.72 36.43 -2.80
CA LEU A 463 16.01 37.56 -3.67
C LEU A 463 17.50 37.63 -4.02
N ARG A 464 18.40 37.37 -3.07
CA ARG A 464 19.84 37.26 -3.35
C ARG A 464 20.16 36.14 -4.34
N ARG A 465 19.59 34.94 -4.14
CA ARG A 465 19.73 33.80 -5.08
C ARG A 465 19.30 34.20 -6.49
N LEU A 466 18.10 34.77 -6.62
CA LEU A 466 17.56 35.17 -7.93
C LEU A 466 18.42 36.24 -8.58
N TYR A 467 18.86 37.24 -7.82
CA TYR A 467 19.71 38.33 -8.29
C TYR A 467 21.07 37.84 -8.83
N SER A 468 21.73 36.95 -8.07
CA SER A 468 23.03 36.42 -8.45
C SER A 468 22.94 35.53 -9.69
N ASN A 469 21.90 34.69 -9.77
CA ASN A 469 21.81 33.62 -10.78
C ASN A 469 21.11 34.05 -12.08
N ASN A 470 20.33 35.14 -12.08
CA ASN A 470 19.48 35.55 -13.22
C ASN A 470 19.75 37.04 -13.56
N PRO A 471 20.77 37.35 -14.37
CA PRO A 471 21.17 38.72 -14.70
C PRO A 471 20.03 39.59 -15.26
N GLU A 472 19.13 38.99 -16.02
CA GLU A 472 17.96 39.64 -16.65
C GLU A 472 16.94 40.14 -15.63
N LEU A 473 16.87 39.55 -14.43
CA LEU A 473 15.96 39.95 -13.37
C LEU A 473 16.56 41.00 -12.41
N ARG A 474 17.87 41.28 -12.50
CA ARG A 474 18.55 42.22 -11.61
C ARG A 474 17.94 43.62 -11.58
N PRO A 475 17.57 44.25 -12.72
CA PRO A 475 16.96 45.58 -12.69
C PRO A 475 15.63 45.57 -11.94
N LEU A 476 14.81 44.54 -12.17
CA LEU A 476 13.53 44.38 -11.52
C LEU A 476 13.68 44.20 -10.00
N ILE A 477 14.55 43.29 -9.56
CA ILE A 477 14.80 43.04 -8.14
C ILE A 477 15.30 44.32 -7.45
N LYS A 478 16.24 45.04 -8.07
CA LYS A 478 16.73 46.32 -7.56
C LYS A 478 15.63 47.35 -7.39
N ASN A 479 14.78 47.52 -8.39
CA ASN A 479 13.67 48.47 -8.34
C ASN A 479 12.71 48.13 -7.18
N ARG A 480 12.34 46.86 -7.02
CA ARG A 480 11.47 46.41 -5.91
C ARG A 480 12.10 46.65 -4.53
N ILE A 481 13.39 46.39 -4.39
CA ILE A 481 14.09 46.63 -3.12
C ILE A 481 14.26 48.13 -2.83
N ALA A 482 14.51 48.95 -3.86
CA ALA A 482 14.57 50.40 -3.70
C ALA A 482 13.19 50.98 -3.32
N GLU A 483 12.10 50.46 -3.89
CA GLU A 483 10.72 50.80 -3.49
C GLU A 483 10.46 50.45 -2.01
N LEU A 484 10.92 49.27 -1.56
CA LEU A 484 10.86 48.88 -0.15
C LEU A 484 11.63 49.85 0.75
N ASP A 485 12.85 50.22 0.37
CA ASP A 485 13.68 51.14 1.15
C ASP A 485 13.03 52.53 1.25
N ALA A 486 12.57 53.05 0.11
CA ALA A 486 11.94 54.37 0.03
C ALA A 486 10.64 54.47 0.85
N THR A 487 9.87 53.38 0.92
CA THR A 487 8.62 53.35 1.70
C THR A 487 8.86 53.06 3.19
N GLY A 488 10.03 52.54 3.56
CA GLY A 488 10.31 52.06 4.92
C GLY A 488 9.39 50.93 5.39
N ASN A 489 8.66 50.30 4.47
CA ASN A 489 7.62 49.32 4.77
C ASN A 489 8.23 47.90 4.82
N TYR A 490 9.08 47.64 5.81
CA TYR A 490 9.69 46.33 6.06
C TYR A 490 9.98 46.14 7.55
N ASP A 491 10.10 44.87 7.97
CA ASP A 491 10.44 44.57 9.36
C ASP A 491 11.83 45.11 9.74
N LYS A 492 11.94 45.72 10.92
CA LYS A 492 13.17 46.32 11.44
C LYS A 492 14.38 45.38 11.51
N ASN A 493 14.15 44.07 11.48
CA ASN A 493 15.21 43.06 11.51
C ASN A 493 15.79 42.76 10.12
N VAL A 494 15.29 43.42 9.07
CA VAL A 494 15.78 43.29 7.69
C VAL A 494 16.60 44.50 7.30
N ASP A 495 17.87 44.30 6.97
CA ASP A 495 18.79 45.36 6.51
C ASP A 495 18.71 45.52 4.98
N VAL A 496 17.65 46.21 4.54
CA VAL A 496 17.42 46.54 3.12
C VAL A 496 18.57 47.39 2.52
N PRO A 497 19.08 48.44 3.20
CA PRO A 497 20.20 49.23 2.68
C PRO A 497 21.47 48.40 2.44
N ASN A 498 21.78 47.44 3.31
CA ASN A 498 22.90 46.53 3.07
C ASN A 498 22.67 45.62 1.87
N MET A 499 21.44 45.12 1.66
CA MET A 499 21.11 44.27 0.51
C MET A 499 21.29 45.03 -0.83
N LEU A 500 20.89 46.30 -0.91
CA LEU A 500 21.14 47.14 -2.10
C LEU A 500 22.64 47.29 -2.38
N ARG A 501 23.45 47.53 -1.34
CA ARG A 501 24.92 47.62 -1.46
C ARG A 501 25.53 46.31 -1.95
N GLU A 502 25.06 45.16 -1.47
CA GLU A 502 25.48 43.83 -1.92
C GLU A 502 25.17 43.62 -3.42
N PHE A 503 24.00 44.05 -3.88
CA PHE A 503 23.62 43.97 -5.30
C PHE A 503 24.48 44.86 -6.19
N GLU A 504 24.79 46.08 -5.75
CA GLU A 504 25.74 46.95 -6.46
C GLU A 504 27.15 46.35 -6.56
N GLN A 505 27.64 45.72 -5.49
CA GLN A 505 28.93 45.04 -5.50
C GLN A 505 28.92 43.86 -6.48
N THR A 506 27.84 43.08 -6.50
CA THR A 506 27.66 41.94 -7.41
C THR A 506 27.69 42.40 -8.88
N ASP A 507 27.06 43.53 -9.22
CA ASP A 507 27.12 44.09 -10.57
C ASP A 507 28.51 44.57 -10.94
N LYS A 508 29.21 45.26 -10.01
CA LYS A 508 30.59 45.70 -10.22
C LYS A 508 31.54 44.51 -10.43
N GLN A 509 31.28 43.38 -9.79
CA GLN A 509 32.04 42.15 -9.98
C GLN A 509 31.69 41.46 -11.31
N SER A 510 30.43 41.46 -11.72
CA SER A 510 29.98 40.85 -12.98
C SER A 510 30.43 41.63 -14.22
N ALA A 511 30.73 42.92 -14.07
CA ALA A 511 31.21 43.80 -15.15
C ALA A 511 32.73 43.76 -15.36
N LYS A 512 33.47 43.09 -14.47
CA LYS A 512 34.91 42.79 -14.60
C LYS A 512 35.08 41.42 -15.20
#